data_AF-A0A7W7ZIB8-F1
#
_entry.id   AF-A0A7W7ZIB8-F1
#
_cell.length_a   1.000
_cell.length_b   1.000
_cell.length_c   1.000
_cell.angle_alpha   90.00
_cell.angle_beta   90.00
_cell.angle_gamma   90.00
#
_symmetry.space_group_name_H-M   'P 1'
#
loop_
_entity.id
_entity.type
_entity.pdbx_description
1 polymer ?
#
loop_
_entity_poly.entity_id
_entity_poly.type
_entity_poly.pdbx_seq_one_letter_code
_entity_poly.pdbx_strand_id
1 'polypeptide(L)'
;MAEYALPRSDHPLAGGAAVDDVFLVRLPLAEGSTGADEGEMAVINLRGSFIDQHPSGVETEMLSLLSMLGTLHANFPEIATVRFVVDGKRRETVAGHVDLGRLYPAVDTTAGPGDLQPAP
;
A
#
# COMPACT_ATOMS: atom_id res chain seq x y z
N MET A 1 -9.69 15.54 13.62
CA MET A 1 -9.61 15.38 12.15
C MET A 1 -10.22 16.54 11.37
N ALA A 2 -11.26 17.22 11.86
CA ALA A 2 -11.90 18.33 11.11
C ALA A 2 -11.00 19.57 10.90
N GLU A 3 -10.03 19.83 11.79
CA GLU A 3 -9.19 21.02 11.73
C GLU A 3 -8.11 20.97 10.64
N TYR A 4 -7.52 19.80 10.36
CA TYR A 4 -6.51 19.62 9.30
C TYR A 4 -7.09 19.65 7.89
N ALA A 5 -8.41 19.51 7.73
CA ALA A 5 -9.09 19.60 6.44
C ALA A 5 -9.46 21.06 6.06
N LEU A 6 -9.19 22.03 6.94
CA LEU A 6 -9.51 23.44 6.69
C LEU A 6 -8.48 24.07 5.73
N PRO A 7 -8.91 24.93 4.79
CA PRO A 7 -8.00 25.61 3.84
C PRO A 7 -6.95 26.54 4.47
N ARG A 8 -7.05 26.83 5.77
CA ARG A 8 -6.14 27.73 6.51
C ARG A 8 -5.23 27.01 7.50
N SER A 9 -5.21 25.69 7.50
CA SER A 9 -4.33 24.94 8.39
C SER A 9 -2.90 25.08 7.91
N ASP A 10 -1.94 25.17 8.85
CA ASP A 10 -0.51 25.16 8.53
C ASP A 10 -0.10 23.83 7.86
N HIS A 11 -0.90 22.78 8.05
CA HIS A 11 -0.73 21.45 7.47
C HIS A 11 -2.06 20.94 6.90
N PRO A 12 -2.48 21.45 5.72
CA PRO A 12 -3.71 21.01 5.10
C PRO A 12 -3.54 19.58 4.59
N LEU A 13 -4.36 18.66 5.08
CA LEU A 13 -4.48 17.33 4.51
C LEU A 13 -5.58 17.34 3.46
N ALA A 14 -5.29 16.78 2.29
CA ALA A 14 -6.29 16.46 1.30
C ALA A 14 -7.44 15.69 1.96
N GLY A 15 -8.64 16.24 1.96
CA GLY A 15 -9.81 15.57 2.51
C GLY A 15 -10.16 14.32 1.69
N GLY A 16 -10.58 13.25 2.37
CA GLY A 16 -11.05 12.01 1.73
C GLY A 16 -10.31 10.76 2.19
N ALA A 17 -10.88 9.60 1.92
CA ALA A 17 -10.25 8.32 2.22
C ALA A 17 -9.19 7.98 1.16
N ALA A 18 -7.99 7.62 1.61
CA ALA A 18 -6.89 7.22 0.74
C ALA A 18 -7.17 5.89 0.01
N VAL A 19 -7.76 4.94 0.75
CA VAL A 19 -8.14 3.62 0.26
C VAL A 19 -9.59 3.67 -0.23
N ASP A 20 -9.82 3.16 -1.43
CA ASP A 20 -11.14 2.93 -2.02
C ASP A 20 -11.69 1.58 -1.56
N ASP A 21 -10.94 0.51 -1.84
CA ASP A 21 -11.32 -0.88 -1.52
C ASP A 21 -10.09 -1.72 -1.14
N VAL A 22 -10.33 -2.82 -0.42
CA VAL A 22 -9.34 -3.89 -0.18
C VAL A 22 -9.98 -5.22 -0.56
N PHE A 23 -9.38 -5.93 -1.52
CA PHE A 23 -9.83 -7.25 -1.97
C PHE A 23 -8.90 -8.33 -1.44
N LEU A 24 -9.44 -9.35 -0.79
CA LEU A 24 -8.70 -10.54 -0.37
C LEU A 24 -8.85 -11.63 -1.42
N VAL A 25 -7.72 -12.12 -1.92
CA VAL A 25 -7.69 -13.03 -3.06
C VAL A 25 -6.87 -14.26 -2.73
N ARG A 26 -7.49 -15.43 -2.86
CA ARG A 26 -6.79 -16.70 -2.72
C ARG A 26 -6.11 -17.05 -4.03
N LEU A 27 -4.84 -17.35 -3.96
CA LEU A 27 -4.05 -17.78 -5.09
C LEU A 27 -3.92 -19.31 -5.08
N PRO A 28 -3.93 -19.95 -6.26
CA PRO A 28 -3.91 -19.31 -7.57
C PRO A 28 -5.30 -18.84 -8.06
N LEU A 29 -5.39 -17.67 -8.72
CA LEU A 29 -6.66 -17.21 -9.34
C LEU A 29 -7.09 -18.08 -10.53
N ALA A 30 -6.16 -18.82 -11.13
CA ALA A 30 -6.37 -19.69 -12.27
C ALA A 30 -5.54 -20.97 -12.11
N GLU A 31 -6.12 -22.11 -12.50
CA GLU A 31 -5.41 -23.39 -12.56
C GLU A 31 -4.17 -23.25 -13.48
N GLY A 32 -2.96 -23.27 -12.91
CA GLY A 32 -1.71 -23.25 -13.68
C GLY A 32 -0.68 -22.17 -13.32
N SER A 33 -0.89 -21.28 -12.34
CA SER A 33 0.20 -20.41 -11.85
C SER A 33 1.12 -21.16 -10.88
N THR A 34 2.40 -21.25 -11.22
CA THR A 34 3.42 -21.98 -10.44
C THR A 34 3.88 -21.22 -9.20
N GLY A 35 3.56 -21.75 -8.01
CA GLY A 35 4.40 -21.85 -6.79
C GLY A 35 4.88 -20.58 -6.06
N ALA A 36 5.02 -19.43 -6.72
CA ALA A 36 5.39 -18.16 -6.09
C ALA A 36 4.16 -17.35 -5.63
N ASP A 37 3.00 -17.72 -6.14
CA ASP A 37 1.68 -17.16 -5.85
C ASP A 37 0.81 -18.27 -5.25
N GLU A 38 1.24 -18.87 -4.14
CA GLU A 38 0.42 -19.79 -3.34
C GLU A 38 0.19 -19.14 -1.97
N GLY A 39 -1.08 -18.87 -1.62
CA GLY A 39 -1.43 -18.16 -0.39
C GLY A 39 -2.54 -17.13 -0.58
N GLU A 40 -2.71 -16.26 0.43
CA GLU A 40 -3.68 -15.16 0.40
C GLU A 40 -2.96 -13.85 0.06
N MET A 41 -3.50 -13.13 -0.93
CA MET A 41 -3.00 -11.84 -1.39
C MET A 41 -4.06 -10.76 -1.17
N ALA A 42 -3.64 -9.59 -0.69
CA ALA A 42 -4.49 -8.41 -0.71
C ALA A 42 -4.23 -7.55 -1.94
N VAL A 43 -5.30 -7.05 -2.56
CA VAL A 43 -5.24 -5.96 -3.52
C VAL A 43 -5.82 -4.72 -2.87
N ILE A 44 -4.97 -3.71 -2.64
CA ILE A 44 -5.38 -2.41 -2.08
C ILE A 44 -5.60 -1.45 -3.23
N ASN A 45 -6.85 -1.03 -3.42
CA ASN A 45 -7.23 -0.01 -4.39
C ASN A 45 -7.18 1.37 -3.74
N LEU A 46 -6.24 2.20 -4.20
CA LEU A 46 -6.07 3.59 -3.75
C LEU A 46 -6.85 4.52 -4.68
N ARG A 47 -7.36 5.63 -4.11
CA ARG A 47 -7.98 6.67 -4.92
C ARG A 47 -6.92 7.50 -5.65
N GLY A 48 -7.16 7.84 -6.91
CA GLY A 48 -6.29 8.74 -7.68
C GLY A 48 -6.12 10.09 -6.99
N SER A 49 -7.17 10.61 -6.35
CA SER A 49 -7.12 11.85 -5.58
C SER A 49 -6.11 11.82 -4.43
N PHE A 50 -5.89 10.66 -3.81
CA PHE A 50 -4.87 10.49 -2.78
C PHE A 50 -3.48 10.56 -3.39
N ILE A 51 -3.29 9.90 -4.54
CA ILE A 51 -2.01 9.90 -5.25
C ILE A 51 -1.62 11.30 -5.72
N ASP A 52 -2.56 12.01 -6.34
CA ASP A 52 -2.29 13.34 -6.93
C ASP A 52 -2.03 14.42 -5.86
N GLN A 53 -2.47 14.20 -4.63
CA GLN A 53 -2.28 15.11 -3.49
C GLN A 53 -1.26 14.56 -2.48
N HIS A 54 -0.65 13.41 -2.74
CA HIS A 54 0.28 12.78 -1.81
C HIS A 54 1.56 13.63 -1.73
N PRO A 55 2.07 13.95 -0.52
CA PRO A 55 3.33 14.65 -0.39
C PRO A 55 4.46 13.79 -0.96
N SER A 56 5.05 14.27 -2.07
CA SER A 56 6.14 13.56 -2.73
C SER A 56 7.39 13.50 -1.85
N GLY A 57 8.06 12.35 -1.88
CA GLY A 57 9.30 12.11 -1.15
C GLY A 57 9.47 10.64 -0.80
N VAL A 58 10.67 10.11 -1.02
CA VAL A 58 10.99 8.67 -0.86
C VAL A 58 10.52 8.13 0.50
N GLU A 59 10.90 8.80 1.59
CA GLU A 59 10.56 8.35 2.94
C GLU A 59 9.06 8.48 3.24
N THR A 60 8.43 9.58 2.81
CA THR A 60 7.00 9.84 3.05
C THR A 60 6.11 8.85 2.32
N GLU A 61 6.43 8.58 1.05
CA GLU A 61 5.74 7.58 0.22
C GLU A 61 5.95 6.18 0.81
N MET A 62 7.18 5.83 1.20
CA MET A 62 7.49 4.51 1.76
C MET A 62 6.79 4.29 3.09
N LEU A 63 6.81 5.26 4.01
CA LEU A 63 6.12 5.18 5.30
C LEU A 63 4.61 5.01 5.12
N SER A 64 4.03 5.64 4.10
CA SER A 64 2.60 5.48 3.79
C SER A 64 2.29 4.03 3.40
N LEU A 65 3.09 3.42 2.52
CA LEU A 65 2.91 2.02 2.17
C LEU A 65 3.18 1.10 3.35
N LEU A 66 4.27 1.31 4.10
CA LEU A 66 4.61 0.50 5.27
C LEU A 66 3.50 0.55 6.33
N SER A 67 2.88 1.71 6.56
CA SER A 67 1.75 1.81 7.48
C SER A 67 0.57 0.95 7.03
N MET A 68 0.25 0.93 5.73
CA MET A 68 -0.80 0.07 5.17
C MET A 68 -0.43 -1.42 5.29
N LEU A 69 0.80 -1.78 4.92
CA LEU A 69 1.31 -3.16 4.99
C LEU A 69 1.32 -3.69 6.43
N GLY A 70 1.83 -2.90 7.37
CA GLY A 70 1.89 -3.26 8.78
C GLY A 70 0.50 -3.39 9.40
N THR A 71 -0.42 -2.48 9.06
CA THR A 71 -1.81 -2.57 9.51
C THR A 71 -2.47 -3.83 8.98
N LEU A 72 -2.25 -4.15 7.70
CA LEU A 72 -2.80 -5.36 7.08
C LEU A 72 -2.24 -6.62 7.75
N HIS A 73 -0.91 -6.72 7.88
CA HIS A 73 -0.25 -7.86 8.52
C HIS A 73 -0.70 -8.07 9.96
N ALA A 74 -0.84 -6.99 10.75
CA ALA A 74 -1.27 -7.08 12.15
C ALA A 74 -2.72 -7.60 12.32
N ASN A 75 -3.58 -7.41 11.32
CA ASN A 75 -4.99 -7.81 11.38
C ASN A 75 -5.31 -9.09 10.58
N PHE A 76 -4.49 -9.38 9.56
CA PHE A 76 -4.67 -10.50 8.64
C PHE A 76 -3.30 -11.17 8.37
N PRO A 77 -2.73 -11.86 9.37
CA PRO A 77 -1.41 -12.49 9.27
C PRO A 77 -1.32 -13.59 8.20
N GLU A 78 -2.46 -14.11 7.73
CA GLU A 78 -2.55 -15.07 6.62
C GLU A 78 -2.22 -14.46 5.25
N ILE A 79 -2.30 -13.13 5.11
CA ILE A 79 -1.97 -12.43 3.88
C ILE A 79 -0.46 -12.35 3.77
N ALA A 80 0.12 -13.01 2.78
CA ALA A 80 1.58 -13.01 2.57
C ALA A 80 2.03 -11.88 1.64
N THR A 81 1.14 -11.43 0.76
CA THR A 81 1.52 -10.52 -0.34
C THR A 81 0.45 -9.47 -0.58
N VAL A 82 0.89 -8.27 -0.97
CA VAL A 82 0.04 -7.11 -1.22
C VAL A 82 0.38 -6.53 -2.58
N ARG A 83 -0.68 -6.20 -3.34
CA ARG A 83 -0.61 -5.45 -4.59
C ARG A 83 -1.36 -4.15 -4.43
N PHE A 84 -0.76 -3.05 -4.88
CA PHE A 84 -1.42 -1.76 -4.95
C PHE A 84 -1.96 -1.50 -6.36
N VAL A 85 -3.15 -0.93 -6.43
CA VAL A 85 -3.74 -0.40 -7.67
C VAL A 85 -4.33 0.97 -7.38
N VAL A 86 -4.51 1.79 -8.41
CA VAL A 86 -5.05 3.15 -8.31
C VAL A 86 -6.25 3.29 -9.22
N ASP A 87 -7.42 3.64 -8.67
CA ASP A 87 -8.70 3.69 -9.38
C ASP A 87 -8.96 2.42 -10.23
N GLY A 88 -8.64 1.26 -9.65
CA GLY A 88 -8.77 -0.06 -10.28
C GLY A 88 -7.73 -0.36 -11.38
N LYS A 89 -6.74 0.51 -11.60
CA LYS A 89 -5.72 0.34 -12.64
C LYS A 89 -4.32 0.21 -12.06
N ARG A 90 -3.43 -0.47 -12.78
CA ARG A 90 -2.00 -0.46 -12.46
C ARG A 90 -1.44 0.94 -12.72
N ARG A 91 -0.68 1.45 -11.77
CA ARG A 91 0.09 2.70 -11.88
C ARG A 91 1.54 2.38 -11.53
N GLU A 92 2.49 3.12 -12.09
CA GLU A 92 3.91 2.87 -11.87
C GLU A 92 4.36 3.35 -10.50
N THR A 93 3.92 4.53 -10.05
CA THR A 93 4.37 5.11 -8.77
C THR A 93 3.26 5.82 -8.03
N VAL A 94 3.49 6.08 -6.72
CA VAL A 94 2.68 7.01 -5.91
C VAL A 94 2.92 8.44 -6.42
N ALA A 95 3.98 9.10 -5.98
CA ALA A 95 4.31 10.47 -6.38
C ALA A 95 5.72 10.58 -6.99
N GLY A 96 6.17 9.49 -7.64
CA GLY A 96 7.42 9.43 -8.40
C GLY A 96 8.52 8.55 -7.81
N HIS A 97 8.42 8.10 -6.56
CA HIS A 97 9.53 7.41 -5.89
C HIS A 97 9.24 5.95 -5.56
N VAL A 98 8.04 5.65 -5.09
CA VAL A 98 7.67 4.29 -4.68
C VAL A 98 6.96 3.56 -5.81
N ASP A 99 7.53 2.43 -6.22
CA ASP A 99 7.04 1.58 -7.31
C ASP A 99 5.81 0.74 -6.92
N LEU A 100 4.66 1.03 -7.52
CA LEU A 100 3.40 0.32 -7.31
C LEU A 100 3.21 -0.89 -8.25
N GLY A 101 4.11 -1.10 -9.21
CA GLY A 101 4.03 -2.19 -10.19
C GLY A 101 4.38 -3.55 -9.60
N ARG A 102 5.18 -3.57 -8.53
CA ARG A 102 5.64 -4.78 -7.86
C ARG A 102 4.67 -5.31 -6.81
N LEU A 103 4.91 -6.56 -6.41
CA LEU A 103 4.28 -7.16 -5.24
C LEU A 103 5.09 -6.80 -3.99
N TYR A 104 4.38 -6.50 -2.92
CA TYR A 104 4.97 -6.20 -1.61
C TYR A 104 4.70 -7.37 -0.65
N PRO A 105 5.69 -7.83 0.12
CA PRO A 105 5.40 -8.73 1.23
C PRO A 105 4.55 -8.01 2.28
N ALA A 106 3.57 -8.70 2.85
CA ALA A 106 2.94 -8.23 4.06
C ALA A 106 3.95 -8.44 5.20
N VAL A 107 4.54 -7.35 5.67
CA VAL A 107 5.62 -7.39 6.66
C VAL A 107 5.12 -6.91 8.01
N ASP A 108 5.65 -7.53 9.06
CA ASP A 108 5.57 -6.96 10.40
C ASP A 108 6.45 -5.71 10.47
N THR A 109 5.83 -4.53 10.41
CA THR A 109 6.54 -3.26 10.54
C THR A 109 6.77 -2.85 12.01
N THR A 110 6.38 -3.68 12.98
CA THR A 110 6.62 -3.42 14.41
C THR A 110 7.96 -4.00 14.89
N ALA A 111 8.52 -4.96 14.14
CA ALA A 111 9.93 -5.32 14.26
C ALA A 111 10.78 -4.13 13.77
N GLY A 112 11.78 -3.72 14.56
CA GLY A 112 12.64 -2.58 14.24
C GLY A 112 13.34 -2.69 12.87
N PRO A 113 13.99 -1.61 12.39
CA PRO A 113 14.48 -1.44 11.01
C PRO A 113 15.57 -2.42 10.51
N GLY A 114 15.81 -3.53 11.20
CA GLY A 114 16.82 -4.55 10.85
C GLY A 114 16.41 -5.56 9.78
N ASP A 115 15.11 -5.67 9.44
CA ASP A 115 14.61 -6.72 8.53
C ASP A 115 14.27 -6.21 7.11
N LEU A 116 14.30 -4.90 6.91
CA LEU A 116 14.00 -4.26 5.62
C LEU A 116 15.28 -4.08 4.77
N GLN A 117 16.02 -5.16 4.52
CA GLN A 117 17.09 -5.13 3.53
C GLN A 117 16.55 -5.66 2.18
N PRO A 118 16.68 -4.92 1.06
CA PRO A 118 16.38 -5.47 -0.24
C PRO A 118 17.27 -6.69 -0.51
N ALA A 119 16.68 -7.74 -1.08
CA ALA A 119 17.41 -8.90 -1.59
C ALA A 119 18.54 -8.43 -2.55
N PRO A 120 19.69 -9.15 -2.58
CA PRO A 120 20.89 -8.72 -3.30
C PRO A 120 20.69 -8.58 -4.81
#